data_AF-A0A941KG67-F1
#
_entry.id   AF-A0A941KG67-F1
#
_cell.length_a   1.000
_cell.length_b   1.000
_cell.length_c   1.000
_cell.angle_alpha   90.00
_cell.angle_beta   90.00
_cell.angle_gamma   90.00
#
_symmetry.space_group_name_H-M   'P 1'
#
loop_
_entity.id
_entity.type
_entity.pdbx_description
1 polymer ?
#
loop_
_entity_poly.entity_id
_entity_poly.type
_entity_poly.pdbx_seq_one_letter_code
_entity_poly.pdbx_strand_id
1 'polypeptide(L)'
;MGLDIDIMTHDNEDMVSFRSHEILLDRLNAVVEDTERPELGVSELKSLVEEFEDEMIEAGMSLPELDIGNPQTQEDIVAGLPEYFCDDAPKDWAAALPHYRLLFSRLIPIARQEVYLKLIVTA
;
A
#
# COMPACT_ATOMS: atom_id res chain seq x y z
N MET A 1 10.93 -0.39 18.44
CA MET A 1 11.37 -1.16 17.26
C MET A 1 10.08 -1.42 16.53
N GLY A 2 9.82 -0.68 15.46
CA GLY A 2 8.65 -0.91 14.62
C GLY A 2 8.93 -2.11 13.71
N LEU A 3 7.87 -2.75 13.23
CA LEU A 3 7.99 -3.81 12.23
C LEU A 3 8.09 -3.18 10.83
N ASP A 4 8.88 -3.82 9.98
CA ASP A 4 8.99 -3.47 8.57
C ASP A 4 8.00 -4.31 7.76
N ILE A 5 7.48 -3.75 6.68
CA ILE A 5 6.46 -4.36 5.84
C ILE A 5 6.98 -4.44 4.41
N ASP A 6 7.13 -5.65 3.89
CA ASP A 6 7.54 -5.89 2.52
C ASP A 6 6.35 -6.42 1.72
N ILE A 7 6.08 -5.81 0.56
CA ILE A 7 5.10 -6.29 -0.41
C ILE A 7 5.88 -6.81 -1.61
N MET A 8 5.68 -8.09 -1.93
CA MET A 8 6.41 -8.80 -2.98
C MET A 8 5.47 -9.50 -3.97
N THR A 9 5.97 -9.85 -5.14
CA THR A 9 5.26 -10.72 -6.09
C THR A 9 5.26 -12.19 -5.63
N HIS A 10 4.56 -13.05 -6.38
CA HIS A 10 4.59 -14.50 -6.15
C HIS A 10 6.02 -15.07 -6.22
N ASP A 11 6.86 -14.52 -7.11
CA ASP A 11 8.23 -14.98 -7.35
C ASP A 11 9.26 -14.33 -6.40
N ASN A 12 8.79 -13.63 -5.36
CA ASN A 12 9.60 -12.90 -4.38
C ASN A 12 10.40 -11.74 -5.00
N GLU A 13 9.83 -11.06 -6.01
CA GLU A 13 10.33 -9.77 -6.47
C GLU A 13 9.78 -8.67 -5.56
N ASP A 14 10.65 -7.80 -5.04
CA ASP A 14 10.28 -6.70 -4.16
C ASP A 14 9.50 -5.62 -4.93
N MET A 15 8.27 -5.33 -4.50
CA MET A 15 7.44 -4.26 -5.06
C MET A 15 7.59 -2.98 -4.25
N VAL A 16 7.42 -3.06 -2.94
CA VAL A 16 7.60 -1.92 -2.04
C VAL A 16 7.83 -2.40 -0.61
N SER A 17 8.73 -1.69 0.09
CA SER A 17 9.05 -1.93 1.49
C SER A 17 8.73 -0.68 2.30
N PHE A 18 8.24 -0.85 3.51
CA PHE A 18 7.82 0.20 4.43
C PHE A 18 8.49 -0.01 5.77
N ARG A 19 9.15 1.01 6.31
CA ARG A 19 9.84 0.92 7.59
C ARG A 19 9.03 1.52 8.72
N SER A 20 8.75 0.68 9.72
CA SER A 20 8.07 1.06 10.96
C SER A 20 6.71 1.74 10.76
N HIS A 21 5.98 1.43 9.68
CA HIS A 21 4.65 1.98 9.39
C HIS A 21 3.55 1.26 10.19
N GLU A 22 3.54 1.42 11.52
CA GLU A 22 2.66 0.68 12.44
C GLU A 22 1.16 0.81 12.10
N ILE A 23 0.68 2.04 11.80
CA ILE A 23 -0.73 2.26 11.43
C ILE A 23 -1.05 1.51 10.12
N LEU A 24 -0.15 1.55 9.14
CA LEU A 24 -0.36 0.84 7.88
C LEU A 24 -0.41 -0.68 8.09
N LEU A 25 0.47 -1.22 8.95
CA LEU A 25 0.48 -2.63 9.29
C LEU A 25 -0.86 -3.07 9.90
N ASP A 26 -1.42 -2.27 10.82
CA ASP A 26 -2.71 -2.57 11.42
C ASP A 26 -3.84 -2.60 10.37
N ARG A 27 -3.83 -1.68 9.41
CA ARG A 27 -4.80 -1.66 8.29
C ARG A 27 -4.65 -2.87 7.37
N LEU A 28 -3.42 -3.23 7.03
CA LEU A 28 -3.13 -4.41 6.19
C LEU A 28 -3.60 -5.70 6.87
N ASN A 29 -3.33 -5.85 8.18
CA ASN A 29 -3.80 -7.00 8.95
C ASN A 29 -5.32 -7.05 9.08
N ALA A 30 -6.02 -5.92 8.99
CA ALA A 30 -7.47 -5.87 9.06
C ALA A 30 -8.15 -6.35 7.76
N VAL A 31 -7.49 -6.19 6.60
CA VAL A 31 -8.06 -6.60 5.30
C VAL A 31 -7.63 -7.99 4.85
N VAL A 32 -6.54 -8.52 5.41
CA VAL A 32 -6.05 -9.85 5.08
C VAL A 32 -6.78 -10.91 5.91
N GLU A 33 -7.40 -11.89 5.24
CA GLU A 33 -8.14 -12.97 5.89
C GLU A 33 -7.24 -14.06 6.50
N ASP A 34 -6.10 -14.37 5.87
CA ASP A 34 -5.15 -15.41 6.32
C ASP A 34 -3.89 -14.78 6.92
N THR A 35 -3.77 -14.84 8.25
CA THR A 35 -2.60 -14.33 8.99
C THR A 35 -1.38 -15.26 8.92
N GLU A 36 -1.55 -16.52 8.53
CA GLU A 36 -0.43 -17.47 8.35
C GLU A 36 0.23 -17.28 6.97
N ARG A 37 -0.55 -16.86 5.97
CA ARG A 37 -0.08 -16.47 4.63
C ARG A 37 -0.79 -15.21 4.17
N PRO A 38 -0.31 -14.05 4.59
CA PRO A 38 -1.00 -12.81 4.26
C PRO A 38 -0.80 -12.47 2.77
N GLU A 39 -1.90 -12.58 2.02
CA GLU A 39 -1.98 -12.33 0.58
C GLU A 39 -2.81 -11.08 0.31
N LEU A 40 -2.31 -10.19 -0.54
CA LEU A 40 -2.98 -8.97 -0.99
C LEU A 40 -3.46 -9.17 -2.42
N GLY A 41 -4.72 -9.58 -2.57
CA GLY A 41 -5.38 -9.65 -3.85
C GLY A 41 -5.95 -8.30 -4.30
N VAL A 42 -6.60 -8.31 -5.47
CA VAL A 42 -7.26 -7.12 -6.02
C VAL A 42 -8.38 -6.61 -5.10
N SER A 43 -9.08 -7.51 -4.40
CA SER A 43 -10.19 -7.13 -3.52
C SER A 43 -9.68 -6.41 -2.27
N GLU A 44 -8.65 -6.94 -1.63
CA GLU A 44 -8.05 -6.39 -0.40
C GLU A 44 -7.42 -5.02 -0.68
N LEU A 45 -6.68 -4.91 -1.79
CA LEU A 45 -6.09 -3.64 -2.22
C LEU A 45 -7.16 -2.58 -2.54
N LYS A 46 -8.28 -2.98 -3.16
CA LYS A 46 -9.40 -2.06 -3.41
C LYS A 46 -10.08 -1.61 -2.13
N SER A 47 -10.34 -2.52 -1.20
CA SER A 47 -10.92 -2.16 0.09
C SER A 47 -10.02 -1.19 0.87
N LEU A 48 -8.70 -1.38 0.85
CA LEU A 48 -7.77 -0.40 1.45
C LEU A 48 -7.84 0.97 0.76
N VAL A 49 -7.86 1.00 -0.56
CA VAL A 49 -7.96 2.25 -1.32
C VAL A 49 -9.28 2.97 -1.02
N GLU A 50 -10.40 2.24 -0.99
CA GLU A 50 -11.72 2.78 -0.63
C GLU A 50 -11.72 3.32 0.81
N GLU A 51 -11.13 2.60 1.76
CA GLU A 51 -11.00 3.07 3.15
C GLU A 51 -10.19 4.38 3.23
N PHE A 52 -9.07 4.48 2.49
CA PHE A 52 -8.30 5.73 2.43
C PHE A 52 -9.08 6.87 1.78
N GLU A 53 -9.87 6.59 0.74
CA GLU A 53 -10.72 7.58 0.09
C GLU A 53 -11.81 8.10 1.03
N ASP A 54 -12.48 7.21 1.76
CA ASP A 54 -13.50 7.57 2.75
C ASP A 54 -12.90 8.45 3.86
N GLU A 55 -11.75 8.06 4.43
CA GLU A 55 -11.05 8.87 5.44
C GLU A 55 -10.63 10.25 4.89
N MET A 56 -10.19 10.32 3.63
CA MET A 56 -9.88 11.60 2.97
C MET A 56 -11.13 12.48 2.84
N ILE A 57 -12.27 11.91 2.45
CA ILE A 57 -13.54 12.65 2.33
C ILE A 57 -13.99 13.16 3.69
N GLU A 58 -13.92 12.33 4.74
CA GLU A 58 -14.26 12.72 6.11
C GLU A 58 -13.36 13.85 6.63
N ALA A 59 -12.08 13.83 6.27
CA ALA A 59 -11.13 14.89 6.56
C ALA A 59 -11.32 16.16 5.69
N GLY A 60 -12.28 16.16 4.76
CA GLY A 60 -12.55 17.29 3.85
C GLY A 60 -11.49 17.47 2.77
N MET A 61 -10.70 16.42 2.47
CA MET A 61 -9.69 16.44 1.43
C MET A 61 -10.31 16.17 0.06
N SER A 62 -9.73 16.76 -0.98
CA SER A 62 -10.08 16.42 -2.35
C SER A 62 -9.42 15.10 -2.72
N LEU A 63 -10.15 14.22 -3.41
CA LEU A 63 -9.59 13.02 -4.01
C LEU A 63 -8.83 13.42 -5.29
N PRO A 64 -7.49 13.41 -5.31
CA PRO A 64 -6.75 13.73 -6.52
C PRO A 64 -7.08 12.70 -7.61
N GLU A 65 -7.14 13.12 -8.86
CA GLU A 65 -7.23 12.18 -9.97
C GLU A 65 -6.00 11.28 -9.96
N LEU A 66 -6.21 9.97 -10.02
CA LEU A 66 -5.14 9.00 -10.11
C LEU A 66 -4.89 8.71 -11.59
N ASP A 67 -3.74 9.14 -12.09
CA ASP A 67 -3.24 8.64 -13.37
C ASP A 67 -2.63 7.25 -13.15
N ILE A 68 -3.51 6.26 -13.00
CA ILE A 68 -3.12 4.86 -12.83
C ILE A 68 -2.86 4.30 -14.24
N GLY A 69 -1.67 4.58 -14.78
CA GLY A 69 -1.13 3.82 -15.89
C GLY A 69 -0.95 2.34 -15.50
N ASN A 70 -0.66 1.47 -16.48
CA ASN A 70 -0.23 0.11 -16.15
C ASN A 70 1.17 0.18 -15.53
N PRO A 71 1.36 -0.14 -14.23
CA PRO A 71 2.69 -0.22 -13.65
C PRO A 71 3.45 -1.38 -14.30
N GLN A 72 4.73 -1.16 -14.52
CA GLN A 72 5.63 -2.15 -15.10
C GLN A 72 6.75 -2.50 -14.13
N THR A 73 7.07 -1.61 -13.19
CA THR A 73 8.23 -1.74 -12.29
C THR A 73 7.96 -1.16 -10.90
N GLN A 74 8.83 -1.48 -9.93
CA GLN A 74 8.85 -0.85 -8.60
C GLN A 74 8.97 0.68 -8.67
N GLU A 75 9.75 1.22 -9.60
CA GLU A 75 9.92 2.67 -9.76
C GLU A 75 8.59 3.36 -10.09
N ASP A 76 7.75 2.73 -10.93
CA ASP A 76 6.43 3.26 -11.28
C ASP A 76 5.49 3.29 -10.07
N ILE A 77 5.61 2.32 -9.15
CA ILE A 77 4.78 2.23 -7.95
C ILE A 77 5.04 3.45 -7.05
N VAL A 78 6.31 3.76 -6.80
CA VAL A 78 6.73 4.84 -5.90
C VAL A 78 6.86 6.20 -6.60
N ALA A 79 6.72 6.27 -7.92
CA ALA A 79 6.86 7.50 -8.69
C ALA A 79 5.92 8.62 -8.22
N GLY A 80 6.46 9.76 -7.80
CA GLY A 80 5.66 10.89 -7.30
C GLY A 80 5.27 10.79 -5.83
N LEU A 81 5.78 9.79 -5.11
CA LEU A 81 5.81 9.80 -3.65
C LEU A 81 6.98 10.65 -3.13
N PRO A 82 6.88 11.17 -1.89
CA PRO A 82 8.02 11.77 -1.20
C PRO A 82 9.19 10.77 -1.07
N GLU A 83 10.42 11.25 -1.22
CA GLU A 83 11.66 10.45 -1.32
C GLU A 83 11.88 9.48 -0.15
N TYR A 84 11.35 9.78 1.03
CA TYR A 84 11.48 8.98 2.26
C TYR A 84 10.14 8.49 2.81
N PHE A 85 9.09 8.51 1.99
CA PHE A 85 7.74 8.13 2.45
C PHE A 85 7.69 6.69 2.99
N CYS A 86 8.44 5.80 2.34
CA CYS A 86 8.55 4.40 2.68
C CYS A 86 9.63 4.10 3.74
N ASP A 87 10.55 5.04 4.00
CA ASP A 87 11.66 4.84 4.94
C ASP A 87 11.33 5.22 6.38
N ASP A 88 10.30 6.05 6.57
CA ASP A 88 9.83 6.46 7.89
C ASP A 88 8.30 6.60 7.91
N ALA A 89 7.70 6.15 9.00
CA ALA A 89 6.27 6.36 9.23
C ALA A 89 5.90 7.85 9.23
N PRO A 90 4.85 8.26 8.50
CA PRO A 90 4.40 9.63 8.51
C PRO A 90 3.88 10.00 9.90
N LYS A 91 4.28 11.17 10.39
CA LYS A 91 3.82 11.72 11.67
C LYS A 91 2.35 12.12 11.66
N ASP A 92 1.83 12.42 10.47
CA ASP A 92 0.44 12.80 10.24
C ASP A 92 -0.17 11.79 9.26
N TRP A 93 -1.04 10.94 9.79
CA TRP A 93 -1.74 9.91 9.01
C TRP A 93 -2.63 10.52 7.93
N ALA A 94 -3.43 11.53 8.28
CA ALA A 94 -4.38 12.13 7.36
C ALA A 94 -3.66 12.78 6.16
N ALA A 95 -2.54 13.47 6.42
CA ALA A 95 -1.72 14.05 5.36
C ALA A 95 -1.05 13.00 4.46
N ALA A 96 -0.87 11.76 4.95
CA ALA A 96 -0.26 10.65 4.22
C ALA A 96 -1.27 9.84 3.37
N LEU A 97 -2.57 9.93 3.66
CA LEU A 97 -3.62 9.20 2.94
C LEU A 97 -3.53 9.33 1.40
N PRO A 98 -3.28 10.51 0.80
CA PRO A 98 -3.17 10.61 -0.66
C PRO A 98 -2.02 9.77 -1.24
N HIS A 99 -0.92 9.65 -0.48
CA HIS A 99 0.26 8.89 -0.88
C HIS A 99 0.01 7.38 -0.79
N TYR A 100 -0.60 6.91 0.29
CA TYR A 100 -1.03 5.52 0.39
C TYR A 100 -2.04 5.17 -0.70
N ARG A 101 -3.06 6.00 -0.88
CA ARG A 101 -4.07 5.83 -1.93
C ARG A 101 -3.42 5.67 -3.31
N LEU A 102 -2.48 6.54 -3.68
CA LEU A 102 -1.77 6.46 -4.96
C LEU A 102 -0.99 5.15 -5.10
N LEU A 103 -0.20 4.80 -4.08
CA LEU A 103 0.64 3.61 -4.08
C LEU A 103 -0.18 2.32 -4.18
N PHE A 104 -1.18 2.15 -3.31
CA PHE A 104 -2.02 0.95 -3.28
C PHE A 104 -2.86 0.82 -4.54
N SER A 105 -3.30 1.94 -5.13
CA SER A 105 -3.98 1.93 -6.43
C SER A 105 -3.09 1.43 -7.56
N ARG A 106 -1.78 1.67 -7.49
CA ARG A 106 -0.80 1.13 -8.45
C ARG A 106 -0.47 -0.33 -8.19
N LEU A 107 -0.62 -0.85 -6.97
CA LEU A 107 -0.45 -2.28 -6.72
C LEU A 107 -1.59 -3.12 -7.33
N ILE A 108 -2.80 -2.59 -7.46
CA ILE A 108 -3.98 -3.30 -8.02
C ILE A 108 -3.72 -3.96 -9.38
N PRO A 109 -3.23 -3.24 -10.42
CA PRO A 109 -2.95 -3.86 -11.72
C PRO A 109 -1.80 -4.87 -11.70
N ILE A 110 -0.88 -4.82 -10.73
CA ILE A 110 0.16 -5.85 -10.53
C ILE A 110 -0.47 -7.09 -9.90
N ALA A 111 -1.21 -6.93 -8.79
CA ALA A 111 -1.94 -8.02 -8.15
C ALA A 111 -2.93 -8.71 -9.12
N ARG A 112 -3.49 -7.98 -10.08
CA ARG A 112 -4.32 -8.57 -11.15
C ARG A 112 -3.52 -9.52 -12.06
N GLN A 113 -2.27 -9.19 -12.38
CA GLN A 113 -1.40 -10.00 -13.22
C GLN A 113 -0.87 -11.21 -12.45
N GLU A 114 -0.46 -10.99 -11.20
CA GLU A 114 0.12 -11.98 -10.29
C GLU A 114 -0.93 -12.83 -9.55
N VAL A 115 -2.22 -12.52 -9.69
CA VAL A 115 -3.35 -13.01 -8.87
C VAL A 115 -3.37 -12.45 -7.45
N TYR A 116 -2.20 -12.33 -6.80
CA TYR A 116 -2.03 -11.70 -5.48
C TYR A 116 -0.58 -11.22 -5.28
N LEU A 117 -0.37 -10.40 -4.26
CA LEU A 117 0.95 -10.02 -3.75
C LEU A 117 1.16 -10.62 -2.36
N LYS A 118 2.40 -11.00 -2.04
CA LYS A 118 2.77 -11.47 -0.71
C LYS A 118 3.01 -10.28 0.20
N LEU A 119 2.44 -10.33 1.40
CA LEU A 119 2.78 -9.43 2.49
C LEU A 119 3.78 -10.15 3.41
N ILE A 120 4.90 -9.52 3.74
CA ILE A 120 5.88 -10.06 4.68
C ILE A 120 6.13 -9.00 5.74
N VAL A 121 6.13 -9.41 7.00
CA VAL A 121 6.38 -8.52 8.14
C VAL A 121 7.67 -8.97 8.82
N THR A 122 8.64 -8.06 8.92
CA THR A 122 9.97 -8.33 9.48
C THR A 122 10.25 -7.40 10.68
N ALA A 123 11.23 -7.76 11.51
CA ALA A 123 11.52 -7.11 12.80
C ALA A 123 12.96 -6.59 12.89
#